data_AF-A0A6B3CJT2-F1
#
_entry.id   AF-A0A6B3CJT2-F1
#
_cell.length_a   1.000
_cell.length_b   1.000
_cell.length_c   1.000
_cell.angle_alpha   90.00
_cell.angle_beta   90.00
_cell.angle_gamma   90.00
#
_symmetry.space_group_name_H-M   'P 1'
#
loop_
_entity.id
_entity.type
_entity.pdbx_description
1 polymer ?
#
loop_
_entity_poly.entity_id
_entity_poly.type
_entity_poly.pdbx_seq_one_letter_code
_entity_poly.pdbx_strand_id
1 'polypeptide(L)'
;LRRRQLRNLLTTLLLSTGVPMLVAGDEMGRTQLGSNNAYCQDNATSWVDWSLLDDPEWRPLFELASRLVALRHRHPVLRRRAFFSGRAHSADGLRDLAWFTAEGAEMTERDWFAPAATLGMFLSGRDIPGRDERGDPVTDDSFLAVL
;
A
#
# COMPACT_ATOMS: atom_id res chain seq x y z
N LEU A 1 -15.99 -8.52 9.96
CA LEU A 1 -16.00 -7.74 8.69
C LEU A 1 -15.24 -6.41 8.79
N ARG A 2 -15.60 -5.49 9.69
CA ARG A 2 -14.97 -4.14 9.80
C ARG A 2 -13.43 -4.17 9.91
N ARG A 3 -12.86 -4.98 10.82
CA ARG A 3 -11.40 -5.12 10.97
C ARG A 3 -10.70 -5.58 9.70
N ARG A 4 -11.34 -6.44 8.90
CA ARG A 4 -10.80 -6.87 7.61
C ARG A 4 -10.77 -5.70 6.63
N GLN A 5 -11.83 -4.89 6.58
CA GLN A 5 -11.87 -3.70 5.72
C GLN A 5 -10.81 -2.67 6.11
N LEU A 6 -10.59 -2.43 7.41
CA LEU A 6 -9.51 -1.55 7.88
C LEU A 6 -8.13 -2.03 7.37
N ARG A 7 -7.85 -3.32 7.51
CA ARG A 7 -6.58 -3.91 7.03
C ARG A 7 -6.45 -3.80 5.51
N ASN A 8 -7.52 -4.01 4.76
CA ASN A 8 -7.53 -3.88 3.30
C ASN A 8 -7.20 -2.44 2.89
N LEU A 9 -7.91 -1.45 3.45
CA LEU A 9 -7.68 -0.03 3.12
C LEU A 9 -6.27 0.43 3.49
N LEU A 10 -5.79 0.04 4.68
CA LEU A 10 -4.45 0.36 5.14
C LEU A 10 -3.36 -0.27 4.25
N THR A 11 -3.55 -1.54 3.85
CA THR A 11 -2.64 -2.25 2.95
C THR A 11 -2.62 -1.60 1.57
N THR A 12 -3.79 -1.30 0.99
CA THR A 12 -3.88 -0.60 -0.30
C THR A 12 -3.19 0.76 -0.25
N LEU A 13 -3.43 1.56 0.79
CA LEU A 13 -2.81 2.88 0.95
C LEU A 13 -1.28 2.78 1.04
N LEU A 14 -0.76 1.90 1.89
CA LEU A 14 0.68 1.82 2.18
C LEU A 14 1.48 1.07 1.12
N LEU A 15 0.84 0.24 0.28
CA LEU A 15 1.51 -0.44 -0.84
C LEU A 15 1.35 0.26 -2.19
N SER A 16 0.41 1.21 -2.32
CA SER A 16 0.25 2.00 -3.55
C SER A 16 1.46 2.87 -3.83
N THR A 17 1.73 3.13 -5.11
CA THR A 17 2.79 4.06 -5.53
C THR A 17 2.39 5.50 -5.20
N GLY A 18 3.34 6.32 -4.76
CA GLY A 18 3.10 7.73 -4.38
C GLY A 18 3.56 8.05 -2.96
N VAL A 19 2.95 9.07 -2.34
CA VAL A 19 3.23 9.48 -0.95
C VAL A 19 1.98 9.22 -0.11
N PRO A 20 1.92 8.14 0.69
CA PRO A 20 0.75 7.85 1.51
C PRO A 20 0.67 8.82 2.68
N MET A 21 -0.55 9.20 3.04
CA MET A 21 -0.85 9.98 4.23
C MET A 21 -1.79 9.18 5.13
N LEU A 22 -1.40 8.96 6.37
CA LEU A 22 -2.20 8.25 7.38
C LEU A 22 -2.72 9.25 8.41
N VAL A 23 -4.00 9.15 8.77
CA VAL A 23 -4.57 9.95 9.85
C VAL A 23 -4.14 9.36 11.19
N ALA A 24 -3.61 10.20 12.09
CA ALA A 24 -3.12 9.74 13.38
C ALA A 24 -4.22 9.04 14.20
N GLY A 25 -3.92 7.83 14.66
CA GLY A 25 -4.82 6.96 15.42
C GLY A 25 -5.54 5.90 14.58
N ASP A 26 -5.55 6.01 13.24
CA ASP A 26 -6.15 4.98 12.37
C ASP A 26 -5.40 3.63 12.51
N GLU A 27 -4.10 3.67 12.79
CA GLU A 27 -3.26 2.50 13.05
C GLU A 27 -3.69 1.69 14.27
N MET A 28 -4.46 2.27 15.19
CA MET A 28 -4.90 1.66 16.45
C MET A 28 -6.41 1.77 16.68
N GLY A 29 -7.19 2.09 15.64
CA GLY A 29 -8.66 2.04 15.71
C GLY A 29 -9.33 3.23 16.38
N ARG A 30 -8.71 4.42 16.34
CA ARG A 30 -9.32 5.66 16.83
C ARG A 30 -10.71 5.87 16.23
N THR A 31 -11.64 6.37 17.05
CA THR A 31 -13.02 6.63 16.67
C THR A 31 -13.47 8.02 17.10
N GLN A 32 -14.26 8.68 16.26
CA GLN A 32 -14.97 9.92 16.59
C GLN A 32 -16.47 9.65 16.85
N LEU A 33 -16.81 8.41 17.23
CA LEU A 33 -18.19 7.94 17.50
C LEU A 33 -19.18 8.22 16.36
N GLY A 34 -18.70 8.19 15.11
CA GLY A 34 -19.50 8.45 13.92
C GLY A 34 -19.55 9.92 13.48
N SER A 35 -18.94 10.84 14.23
CA SER A 35 -18.72 12.20 13.74
C SER A 35 -17.68 12.18 12.62
N ASN A 36 -18.02 12.77 11.47
CA ASN A 36 -17.08 13.03 10.38
C ASN A 36 -16.60 14.49 10.36
N ASN A 37 -16.96 15.27 11.39
CA ASN A 37 -16.70 16.71 11.45
C ASN A 37 -16.48 17.17 12.91
N ALA A 38 -15.52 16.56 13.62
CA ALA A 38 -15.20 16.88 15.02
C ALA A 38 -14.43 18.21 15.20
N TYR A 39 -14.61 19.20 14.32
CA TYR A 39 -13.79 20.42 14.26
C TYR A 39 -13.89 21.31 15.52
N CYS A 40 -15.04 21.33 16.18
CA CYS A 40 -15.30 22.13 17.39
C CYS A 40 -15.23 21.31 18.69
N GLN A 41 -14.80 20.05 18.59
CA GLN A 41 -14.75 19.14 19.73
C GLN A 41 -13.35 19.13 20.31
N ASP A 42 -13.15 19.77 21.46
CA ASP A 42 -11.93 19.60 22.27
C ASP A 42 -12.25 18.71 23.47
N ASN A 43 -12.37 17.40 23.21
CA ASN A 43 -12.70 16.38 24.19
C ASN A 43 -12.31 14.98 23.68
N ALA A 44 -12.63 13.94 24.45
CA ALA A 44 -12.34 12.55 24.13
C ALA A 44 -12.79 12.07 22.73
N THR A 45 -13.73 12.76 22.08
CA THR A 45 -14.13 12.46 20.69
C THR A 45 -13.02 12.79 19.69
N SER A 46 -12.23 13.84 19.93
CA SER A 46 -11.19 14.31 19.02
C SER A 46 -9.79 13.94 19.47
N TRP A 47 -9.57 13.74 20.77
CA TRP A 47 -8.26 13.36 21.31
C TRP A 47 -7.78 12.01 20.77
N VAL A 48 -6.46 11.81 20.74
CA VAL A 48 -5.86 10.50 20.44
C VAL A 48 -5.80 9.72 21.74
N ASP A 49 -6.54 8.62 21.81
CA ASP A 49 -6.50 7.70 22.95
C ASP A 49 -5.37 6.70 22.79
N TRP A 50 -4.28 6.92 23.52
CA TRP A 50 -3.09 6.05 23.48
C TRP A 50 -3.29 4.71 24.18
N SER A 51 -4.32 4.57 25.03
CA SER A 51 -4.60 3.31 25.70
C SER A 51 -5.06 2.21 24.72
N LEU A 52 -5.45 2.58 23.50
CA LEU A 52 -5.78 1.65 22.41
C LEU A 52 -4.59 0.77 22.01
N LEU A 53 -3.35 1.17 22.28
CA LEU A 53 -2.16 0.34 22.02
C LEU A 53 -2.02 -0.84 22.98
N ASP A 54 -2.63 -0.74 24.16
CA ASP A 54 -2.66 -1.78 25.18
C ASP A 54 -3.84 -2.74 24.98
N ASP A 55 -4.84 -2.36 24.16
CA ASP A 55 -5.95 -3.22 23.79
C ASP A 55 -5.48 -4.34 22.83
N PRO A 56 -5.57 -5.62 23.23
CA PRO A 56 -5.20 -6.75 22.38
C PRO A 56 -5.97 -6.82 21.06
N GLU A 57 -7.15 -6.18 20.97
CA GLU A 57 -7.98 -6.17 19.77
C GLU A 57 -7.45 -5.19 18.69
N TRP A 58 -6.78 -4.11 19.11
CA TRP A 58 -6.23 -3.07 18.23
C TRP A 58 -4.74 -3.24 17.95
N ARG A 59 -4.01 -3.85 18.88
CA ARG A 59 -2.58 -4.16 18.74
C ARG A 59 -2.21 -4.81 17.39
N PRO A 60 -2.95 -5.79 16.85
CA PRO A 60 -2.61 -6.40 15.56
C PRO A 60 -2.74 -5.44 14.36
N LEU A 61 -3.60 -4.42 14.44
CA LEU A 61 -3.72 -3.39 13.39
C LEU A 61 -2.48 -2.49 13.39
N PHE A 62 -2.02 -2.09 14.57
CA PHE A 62 -0.81 -1.29 14.76
C PHE A 62 0.43 -2.04 14.26
N GLU A 63 0.53 -3.34 14.57
CA GLU A 63 1.61 -4.20 14.08
C GLU A 63 1.57 -4.40 12.57
N LEU A 64 0.38 -4.46 11.97
CA LEU A 64 0.25 -4.47 10.51
C LEU A 64 0.71 -3.14 9.91
N ALA A 65 0.24 -2.01 10.43
CA ALA A 65 0.64 -0.67 9.97
C ALA A 65 2.16 -0.51 10.02
N SER A 66 2.76 -0.87 11.16
CA SER A 66 4.22 -0.81 11.38
C SER A 66 4.98 -1.67 10.38
N ARG A 67 4.52 -2.90 10.13
CA ARG A 67 5.14 -3.79 9.14
C ARG A 67 5.02 -3.27 7.72
N LEU A 68 3.87 -2.72 7.34
CA LEU A 68 3.66 -2.14 6.01
C LEU A 68 4.52 -0.90 5.77
N VAL A 69 4.65 -0.01 6.77
CA VAL A 69 5.54 1.15 6.70
C VAL A 69 7.00 0.70 6.59
N ALA A 70 7.43 -0.28 7.39
CA ALA A 70 8.78 -0.83 7.33
C ALA A 70 9.07 -1.51 5.97
N LEU A 71 8.11 -2.26 5.43
CA LEU A 71 8.19 -2.87 4.10
C LEU A 71 8.35 -1.80 3.02
N ARG A 72 7.47 -0.80 3.01
CA ARG A 72 7.54 0.33 2.07
C ARG A 72 8.88 1.06 2.14
N HIS A 73 9.39 1.29 3.35
CA HIS A 73 10.68 1.96 3.53
C HIS A 73 11.83 1.12 2.98
N ARG A 74 11.83 -0.20 3.23
CA ARG A 74 12.87 -1.12 2.79
C ARG A 74 12.92 -1.29 1.27
N HIS A 75 11.77 -1.21 0.61
CA HIS A 75 11.64 -1.58 -0.80
C HIS A 75 11.40 -0.37 -1.71
N PRO A 76 12.43 0.16 -2.41
CA PRO A 76 12.28 1.24 -3.38
C PRO A 76 11.23 1.00 -4.47
N VAL A 77 10.94 -0.25 -4.82
CA VAL A 77 9.91 -0.57 -5.83
C VAL A 77 8.52 -0.06 -5.43
N LEU A 78 8.23 0.01 -4.12
CA LEU A 78 6.99 0.57 -3.56
C LEU A 78 7.00 2.10 -3.46
N ARG A 79 8.14 2.76 -3.72
CA ARG A 79 8.38 4.20 -3.57
C ARG A 79 8.94 4.84 -4.84
N ARG A 80 8.61 4.29 -6.02
CA ARG A 80 9.09 4.82 -7.30
C ARG A 80 8.73 6.29 -7.48
N ARG A 81 9.70 7.07 -7.99
CA ARG A 81 9.57 8.51 -8.30
C ARG A 81 9.00 8.77 -9.70
N ALA A 82 9.06 7.77 -10.57
CA ALA A 82 8.57 7.83 -11.94
C ALA A 82 7.48 6.77 -12.16
N PHE A 83 6.56 7.05 -13.08
CA PHE A 83 5.50 6.14 -13.47
C PHE A 83 6.07 4.83 -14.04
N PHE A 84 5.25 3.77 -13.97
CA PHE A 84 5.52 2.51 -14.65
C PHE A 84 5.24 2.66 -16.14
N SER A 85 6.07 2.04 -16.98
CA SER A 85 5.88 2.05 -18.43
C SER A 85 4.96 0.93 -18.91
N GLY A 86 4.87 -0.17 -18.16
CA GLY A 86 4.25 -1.42 -18.60
C GLY A 86 5.01 -2.11 -19.73
N ARG A 87 6.25 -1.70 -19.99
CA ARG A 87 7.11 -2.21 -21.06
C ARG A 87 8.33 -2.89 -20.45
N ALA A 88 8.90 -3.82 -21.20
CA ALA A 88 10.18 -4.40 -20.86
C ALA A 88 11.29 -3.41 -21.22
N HIS A 89 12.07 -2.97 -20.23
CA HIS A 89 13.27 -2.15 -20.49
C HIS A 89 14.57 -2.94 -20.33
N SER A 90 14.52 -4.13 -19.71
CA SER A 90 15.68 -5.01 -19.51
C SER A 90 15.80 -6.08 -20.59
N ALA A 91 17.03 -6.54 -20.85
CA ALA A 91 17.35 -7.55 -21.87
C ALA A 91 16.72 -8.93 -21.58
N ASP A 92 16.26 -9.18 -20.36
CA ASP A 92 15.51 -10.37 -19.97
C ASP A 92 14.00 -10.29 -20.33
N GLY A 93 13.55 -9.17 -20.88
CA GLY A 93 12.18 -9.00 -21.39
C GLY A 93 11.12 -8.82 -20.32
N LEU A 94 11.50 -8.66 -19.04
CA LEU A 94 10.56 -8.47 -17.94
C LEU A 94 10.00 -7.04 -17.93
N ARG A 95 8.67 -6.92 -17.85
CA ARG A 95 7.98 -5.64 -17.70
C ARG A 95 8.16 -5.09 -16.29
N ASP A 96 8.23 -3.77 -16.18
CA ASP A 96 8.35 -3.10 -14.88
C ASP A 96 7.07 -3.20 -14.02
N LEU A 97 5.92 -3.41 -14.69
CA LEU A 97 4.59 -3.63 -14.12
C LEU A 97 3.79 -4.60 -15.00
N ALA A 98 3.08 -5.55 -14.38
CA ALA A 98 2.07 -6.36 -15.06
C ALA A 98 0.82 -6.52 -14.18
N TRP A 99 -0.35 -6.56 -14.82
CA TRP A 99 -1.65 -6.68 -14.16
C TRP A 99 -2.24 -8.06 -14.41
N PHE A 100 -2.87 -8.65 -13.39
CA PHE A 100 -3.40 -10.01 -13.44
C PHE A 100 -4.86 -10.07 -13.01
N THR A 101 -5.64 -10.92 -13.68
CA THR A 101 -7.01 -11.27 -13.29
C THR A 101 -7.03 -12.12 -12.02
N ALA A 102 -8.23 -12.37 -11.46
CA ALA A 102 -8.39 -13.22 -10.28
C ALA A 102 -7.92 -14.67 -10.51
N GLU A 103 -7.91 -15.12 -11.77
CA GLU A 103 -7.45 -16.44 -12.20
C GLU A 103 -5.93 -16.50 -12.41
N GLY A 104 -5.22 -15.38 -12.25
CA GLY A 104 -3.77 -15.29 -12.43
C GLY A 104 -3.31 -15.17 -13.88
N ALA A 105 -4.22 -14.89 -14.82
CA ALA A 105 -3.86 -14.56 -16.20
C ALA A 105 -3.49 -13.07 -16.32
N GLU A 106 -2.53 -12.72 -17.16
CA GLU A 106 -2.22 -11.31 -17.44
C GLU A 106 -3.44 -10.64 -18.10
N MET A 107 -3.81 -9.46 -17.61
CA MET A 107 -5.01 -8.75 -18.08
C MET A 107 -4.89 -8.38 -19.56
N THR A 108 -5.92 -8.73 -20.32
CA THR A 108 -6.13 -8.18 -21.67
C THR A 108 -6.82 -6.81 -21.60
N GLU A 109 -6.87 -6.11 -22.73
CA GLU A 109 -7.64 -4.86 -22.85
C GLU A 109 -9.11 -5.06 -22.48
N ARG A 110 -9.71 -6.19 -22.86
CA ARG A 110 -11.10 -6.49 -22.50
C ARG A 110 -11.27 -6.63 -20.99
N ASP A 111 -10.32 -7.29 -20.32
CA ASP A 111 -10.39 -7.52 -18.88
C ASP A 111 -10.20 -6.20 -18.11
N TRP A 112 -9.40 -5.28 -18.65
CA TRP A 112 -9.20 -3.93 -18.09
C TRP A 112 -10.50 -3.12 -17.99
N PHE A 113 -11.39 -3.26 -18.98
CA PHE A 113 -12.69 -2.59 -19.00
C PHE A 113 -13.81 -3.41 -18.36
N ALA A 114 -13.53 -4.63 -17.91
CA ALA A 114 -14.51 -5.48 -17.24
C ALA A 114 -14.62 -5.12 -15.74
N PRO A 115 -15.80 -5.29 -15.13
CA PRO A 115 -15.92 -5.18 -13.67
C PRO A 115 -15.04 -6.22 -12.97
N ALA A 116 -14.25 -5.78 -11.99
CA ALA A 116 -13.39 -6.64 -11.20
C ALA A 116 -13.54 -6.36 -9.69
N ALA A 117 -13.40 -7.41 -8.89
CA ALA A 117 -13.39 -7.35 -7.42
C ALA A 117 -12.05 -7.80 -6.81
N THR A 118 -11.06 -8.11 -7.65
CA THR A 118 -9.72 -8.55 -7.27
C THR A 118 -8.73 -7.97 -8.25
N LEU A 119 -7.59 -7.49 -7.73
CA LEU A 119 -6.53 -6.89 -8.53
C LEU A 119 -5.20 -7.57 -8.22
N GLY A 120 -4.66 -8.28 -9.21
CA GLY A 120 -3.29 -8.79 -9.16
C GLY A 120 -2.33 -7.81 -9.82
N MET A 121 -1.21 -7.51 -9.16
CA MET A 121 -0.19 -6.58 -9.64
C MET A 121 1.20 -7.13 -9.38
N PHE A 122 1.99 -7.30 -10.45
CA PHE A 122 3.41 -7.61 -10.36
C PHE A 122 4.25 -6.35 -10.52
N LEU A 123 5.21 -6.16 -9.62
CA LEU A 123 6.17 -5.06 -9.62
C LEU A 123 7.58 -5.63 -9.75
N SER A 124 8.31 -5.22 -10.80
CA SER A 124 9.70 -5.64 -10.98
C SER A 124 10.65 -4.77 -10.15
N GLY A 125 11.42 -5.40 -9.27
CA GLY A 125 12.49 -4.72 -8.52
C GLY A 125 13.78 -4.51 -9.31
N ARG A 126 13.90 -5.12 -10.50
CA ARG A 126 15.13 -5.04 -11.32
C ARG A 126 15.19 -3.83 -12.24
N ASP A 127 14.03 -3.23 -12.51
CA ASP A 127 13.87 -2.17 -13.50
C ASP A 127 13.26 -0.92 -12.86
N ILE A 128 13.92 -0.43 -11.81
CA ILE A 128 13.53 0.78 -11.08
C ILE A 128 14.25 1.97 -11.74
N PRO A 129 13.52 2.93 -12.33
CA PRO A 129 14.15 4.10 -12.92
C PRO A 129 14.86 4.95 -11.85
N GLY A 130 16.15 5.16 -12.05
CA GLY A 130 16.96 6.03 -11.18
C GLY A 130 18.32 5.42 -10.85
N ARG A 131 19.14 6.23 -10.18
CA ARG A 131 20.43 5.83 -9.61
C ARG A 131 20.47 6.28 -8.15
N ASP A 132 21.21 5.55 -7.33
CA ASP A 132 21.42 5.92 -5.93
C ASP A 132 22.42 7.09 -5.79
N GLU A 133 22.77 7.45 -4.56
CA GLU A 133 23.71 8.54 -4.25
C GLU A 133 25.13 8.29 -4.79
N ARG A 134 25.48 7.04 -5.10
CA ARG A 134 26.77 6.62 -5.65
C ARG A 134 26.74 6.55 -7.18
N GLY A 135 25.56 6.72 -7.77
CA GLY A 135 25.36 6.57 -9.20
C GLY A 135 25.10 5.12 -9.62
N ASP A 136 24.91 4.18 -8.69
CA ASP A 136 24.61 2.79 -9.02
C ASP A 136 23.12 2.61 -9.37
N PRO A 137 22.75 1.67 -10.26
CA PRO A 137 21.35 1.37 -10.55
C PRO A 137 20.61 0.96 -9.28
N VAL A 138 19.41 1.51 -9.07
CA VAL A 138 18.55 1.10 -7.96
C VAL A 138 17.92 -0.25 -8.31
N THR A 139 18.14 -1.25 -7.46
CA THR A 139 17.50 -2.57 -7.59
C THR A 139 16.84 -2.99 -6.28
N ASP A 140 15.87 -3.87 -6.37
CA ASP A 140 15.05 -4.36 -5.26
C ASP A 140 14.55 -5.79 -5.55
N ASP A 141 13.87 -6.37 -4.58
CA ASP A 141 13.05 -7.57 -4.76
C ASP A 141 11.83 -7.27 -5.64
N SER A 142 11.35 -8.28 -6.36
CA SER A 142 10.09 -8.19 -7.11
C SER A 142 8.91 -8.65 -6.27
N PHE A 143 7.75 -8.02 -6.45
CA PHE A 143 6.55 -8.26 -5.65
C PHE A 143 5.37 -8.67 -6.52
N LEU A 144 4.58 -9.61 -6.03
CA LEU A 144 3.21 -9.85 -6.51
C LEU A 144 2.25 -9.45 -5.39
N ALA A 145 1.45 -8.41 -5.64
CA ALA A 145 0.40 -7.96 -4.75
C ALA A 145 -0.95 -8.45 -5.27
N VAL A 146 -1.78 -8.97 -4.37
CA VAL A 146 -3.18 -9.34 -4.66
C VAL A 146 -4.06 -8.58 -3.67
N LEU A 147 -4.90 -7.70 -4.18
CA LEU A 147 -5.76 -6.78 -3.43
C LEU A 147 -7.24 -7.06 -3.70
#